data_AF-A0A1Q9NRK5-F1
#
_entry.id   AF-A0A1Q9NRK5-F1
#
_cell.length_a   1.000
_cell.length_b   1.000
_cell.length_c   1.000
_cell.angle_alpha   90.00
_cell.angle_beta   90.00
_cell.angle_gamma   90.00
#
_symmetry.space_group_name_H-M   'P 1'
#
loop_
_entity.id
_entity.type
_entity.pdbx_description
1 polymer ?
#
loop_
_entity_poly.entity_id
_entity_poly.type
_entity_poly.pdbx_seq_one_letter_code
_entity_poly.pdbx_strand_id
1 'polypeptide(L)'
;MTESDKKLIGALDIGIKALQICEIIHSRTGAIKIPLDDVANEMGKDMTKKKIQDGFWILVGMGIIGDDGDEDHMNYTDSNNELTELLMQIKIEEESKEQETPKLEFY
;
A
#
# COMPACT_ATOMS: atom_id res chain seq x y z
N MET A 1 6.62 -0.64 -20.70
CA MET A 1 6.00 -1.23 -19.50
C MET A 1 5.49 -2.62 -19.87
N THR A 2 6.07 -3.66 -19.29
CA THR A 2 5.74 -5.08 -19.56
C THR A 2 4.48 -5.51 -18.77
N GLU A 3 3.87 -6.65 -19.12
CA GLU A 3 2.76 -7.22 -18.34
C GLU A 3 3.14 -7.51 -16.88
N SER A 4 4.42 -7.83 -16.63
CA SER A 4 4.96 -8.05 -15.28
C SER A 4 5.00 -6.76 -14.47
N ASP A 5 5.40 -5.63 -15.08
CA ASP A 5 5.45 -4.33 -14.41
C ASP A 5 4.06 -3.86 -13.98
N LYS A 6 3.04 -4.06 -14.83
CA LYS A 6 1.65 -3.70 -14.51
C LYS A 6 1.10 -4.49 -13.33
N LYS A 7 1.46 -5.77 -13.21
CA LYS A 7 1.06 -6.62 -12.07
C LYS A 7 1.75 -6.19 -10.78
N LEU A 8 3.04 -5.86 -10.85
CA LEU A 8 3.79 -5.31 -9.71
C LEU A 8 3.20 -3.99 -9.22
N ILE A 9 2.91 -3.05 -10.13
CA ILE A 9 2.30 -1.76 -9.79
C ILE A 9 0.91 -1.96 -9.16
N GLY A 10 0.09 -2.85 -9.72
CA GLY A 10 -1.25 -3.12 -9.18
C GLY A 10 -1.22 -3.75 -7.78
N ALA A 11 -0.30 -4.67 -7.54
CA ALA A 11 -0.14 -5.30 -6.22
C ALA A 11 0.52 -4.34 -5.20
N LEU A 12 1.41 -3.46 -5.66
CA LEU A 12 1.99 -2.39 -4.84
C LEU A 12 0.91 -1.41 -4.36
N ASP A 13 0.00 -0.97 -5.24
CA ASP A 13 -1.12 -0.08 -4.86
C ASP A 13 -2.04 -0.73 -3.82
N ILE A 14 -2.27 -2.05 -3.93
CA ILE A 14 -3.00 -2.82 -2.93
C ILE A 14 -2.25 -2.83 -1.59
N GLY A 15 -0.94 -3.10 -1.61
CA GLY A 15 -0.11 -3.10 -0.40
C GLY A 15 -0.11 -1.75 0.32
N ILE A 16 0.01 -0.64 -0.42
CA ILE A 16 -0.02 0.72 0.15
C ILE A 16 -1.39 1.00 0.78
N LYS A 17 -2.48 0.71 0.06
CA LYS A 17 -3.84 0.90 0.60
C LYS A 17 -4.08 0.03 1.84
N ALA A 18 -3.61 -1.21 1.82
CA ALA A 18 -3.70 -2.09 2.98
C ALA A 18 -2.93 -1.53 4.18
N LEU A 19 -1.75 -0.92 3.97
CA LEU A 19 -1.00 -0.25 5.05
C LEU A 19 -1.77 0.94 5.64
N GLN A 20 -2.46 1.73 4.81
CA GLN A 20 -3.31 2.82 5.29
C GLN A 20 -4.47 2.32 6.14
N ILE A 21 -5.09 1.21 5.73
CA ILE A 21 -6.15 0.58 6.53
C ILE A 21 -5.59 0.05 7.86
N CYS A 22 -4.39 -0.54 7.84
CA CYS A 22 -3.68 -0.93 9.06
C CYS A 22 -3.46 0.27 10.00
N GLU A 23 -3.03 1.42 9.48
CA GLU A 23 -2.90 2.66 10.26
C GLU A 23 -4.23 3.06 10.91
N ILE A 24 -5.33 3.03 10.15
CA ILE A 24 -6.66 3.39 10.63
C ILE A 24 -7.11 2.43 11.75
N ILE A 25 -6.90 1.12 11.58
CA ILE A 25 -7.24 0.12 12.58
C ILE A 25 -6.36 0.30 13.83
N HIS A 26 -5.06 0.50 13.65
CA HIS A 26 -4.12 0.76 14.74
C HIS A 26 -4.52 2.02 15.52
N SER A 27 -4.78 3.13 14.85
CA SER A 27 -5.17 4.40 15.46
C SER A 27 -6.47 4.28 16.26
N ARG A 28 -7.42 3.46 15.79
CA ARG A 28 -8.71 3.23 16.48
C ARG A 28 -8.60 2.28 17.68
N THR A 29 -7.74 1.26 17.60
CA THR A 29 -7.74 0.12 18.55
C THR A 29 -6.48 0.02 19.41
N GLY A 30 -5.39 0.68 19.02
CA GLY A 30 -4.04 0.51 19.56
C GLY A 30 -3.37 -0.83 19.20
N ALA A 31 -3.98 -1.64 18.33
CA ALA A 31 -3.48 -2.98 18.01
C ALA A 31 -2.25 -2.91 17.11
N ILE A 32 -1.12 -3.45 17.58
CA ILE A 32 0.12 -3.57 16.80
C ILE A 32 0.00 -4.72 15.78
N LYS A 33 -0.63 -5.83 16.16
CA LYS A 33 -0.80 -6.99 15.29
C LYS A 33 -2.20 -6.96 14.66
N ILE A 34 -2.27 -6.65 13.38
CA ILE A 34 -3.53 -6.40 12.66
C ILE A 34 -3.86 -7.59 11.76
N PRO A 35 -5.01 -8.26 11.93
CA PRO A 35 -5.41 -9.36 11.06
C PRO A 35 -5.69 -8.89 9.63
N LEU A 36 -5.20 -9.62 8.62
CA LEU A 36 -5.47 -9.28 7.22
C LEU A 36 -6.94 -9.39 6.85
N ASP A 37 -7.72 -10.20 7.58
CA ASP A 37 -9.16 -10.29 7.40
C ASP A 37 -9.87 -8.98 7.76
N ASP A 38 -9.44 -8.30 8.83
CA ASP A 38 -9.98 -6.99 9.21
C ASP A 38 -9.63 -5.92 8.18
N VAL A 39 -8.40 -5.97 7.66
CA VAL A 39 -7.95 -5.11 6.57
C VAL A 39 -8.80 -5.35 5.30
N ALA A 40 -9.02 -6.61 4.92
CA ALA A 40 -9.85 -6.96 3.78
C ALA A 40 -11.30 -6.49 3.95
N ASN A 41 -11.86 -6.61 5.15
CA ASN A 41 -13.21 -6.14 5.46
C ASN A 41 -13.37 -4.63 5.27
N GLU A 42 -12.38 -3.83 5.69
CA GLU A 42 -12.37 -2.37 5.51
C GLU A 42 -12.11 -1.97 4.05
N MET A 43 -11.30 -2.74 3.30
CA MET A 43 -11.04 -2.48 1.87
C MET A 43 -12.23 -2.82 0.95
N GLY A 44 -13.18 -3.63 1.42
CA GLY A 44 -14.43 -3.96 0.73
C GLY A 44 -14.49 -5.38 0.16
N LYS A 45 -15.71 -5.79 -0.24
CA LYS A 45 -16.07 -7.19 -0.52
C LYS A 45 -15.30 -7.88 -1.67
N ASP A 46 -14.62 -7.11 -2.53
CA ASP A 46 -13.83 -7.64 -3.65
C ASP A 46 -12.34 -7.88 -3.31
N MET A 47 -11.93 -7.46 -2.11
CA MET A 47 -10.57 -7.63 -1.60
C MET A 47 -10.44 -8.92 -0.81
N THR A 48 -9.36 -9.66 -1.07
CA THR A 48 -9.09 -10.93 -0.37
C THR A 48 -7.78 -10.80 0.40
N LYS A 49 -7.68 -11.52 1.53
CA LYS A 49 -6.45 -11.59 2.32
C LYS A 49 -5.22 -11.94 1.47
N LYS A 50 -5.39 -12.84 0.50
CA LYS A 50 -4.32 -13.24 -0.43
C LYS A 50 -3.79 -12.07 -1.26
N LYS A 51 -4.66 -11.21 -1.80
CA LYS A 51 -4.23 -10.04 -2.58
C LYS A 51 -3.48 -9.03 -1.71
N ILE A 52 -3.92 -8.85 -0.47
CA ILE A 52 -3.26 -7.99 0.51
C ILE A 52 -1.88 -8.55 0.85
N GLN A 53 -1.82 -9.84 1.14
CA GLN A 53 -0.58 -10.56 1.41
C GLN A 53 0.39 -10.43 0.23
N ASP A 54 -0.04 -10.69 -1.01
CA ASP A 54 0.79 -10.50 -2.20
C ASP A 54 1.35 -9.07 -2.30
N GLY A 55 0.54 -8.05 -1.95
CA GLY A 55 0.98 -6.66 -1.87
C GLY A 55 2.00 -6.39 -0.77
N PHE A 56 1.80 -6.94 0.43
CA PHE A 56 2.76 -6.84 1.53
C PHE A 56 4.08 -7.55 1.22
N TRP A 57 4.04 -8.70 0.56
CA TRP A 57 5.25 -9.40 0.11
C TRP A 57 6.09 -8.55 -0.85
N ILE A 58 5.45 -7.74 -1.71
CA ILE A 58 6.17 -6.79 -2.55
C ILE A 58 6.83 -5.71 -1.70
N LEU A 59 6.10 -5.14 -0.74
CA LEU A 59 6.66 -4.12 0.17
C LEU A 59 7.82 -4.67 1.02
N VAL A 60 7.71 -5.90 1.51
CA VAL A 60 8.78 -6.64 2.20
C VAL A 60 9.96 -6.85 1.27
N GLY A 61 9.73 -7.33 0.04
CA GLY A 61 10.77 -7.55 -0.96
C GLY A 61 11.49 -6.27 -1.39
N MET A 62 10.80 -5.13 -1.30
CA MET A 62 11.38 -3.79 -1.51
C MET A 62 12.08 -3.22 -0.27
N GLY A 63 11.99 -3.89 0.89
CA GLY A 63 12.55 -3.43 2.16
C GLY A 63 11.81 -2.25 2.80
N ILE A 64 10.57 -2.01 2.38
CA ILE A 64 9.72 -0.92 2.90
C ILE A 64 9.17 -1.30 4.27
N ILE A 65 8.74 -2.54 4.45
CA ILE A 65 8.24 -3.08 5.71
C ILE A 65 9.02 -4.33 6.12
N GLY A 66 9.03 -4.64 7.41
CA GLY A 66 9.65 -5.86 7.93
C GLY A 66 8.78 -7.10 7.69
N ASP A 67 9.44 -8.23 7.44
CA ASP A 67 8.82 -9.56 7.48
C ASP A 67 8.78 -10.06 8.93
N ASP A 68 7.59 -10.30 9.45
CA ASP A 68 7.37 -10.85 10.79
C ASP A 68 7.09 -12.36 10.78
N GLY A 69 7.02 -12.98 9.60
CA GLY A 69 6.75 -14.40 9.41
C GLY A 69 5.30 -14.82 9.69
N ASP A 70 4.37 -13.89 9.88
CA ASP A 70 2.95 -14.20 10.10
C ASP A 70 2.11 -13.79 8.89
N GLU A 71 1.78 -14.77 8.05
CA GLU A 71 1.06 -14.54 6.80
C GLU A 71 -0.39 -14.06 6.95
N ASP A 72 -0.99 -14.23 8.14
CA ASP A 72 -2.38 -13.83 8.40
C ASP A 72 -2.48 -12.49 9.15
N HIS A 73 -1.36 -11.88 9.51
CA HIS A 73 -1.32 -10.60 10.23
C HIS A 73 -0.29 -9.63 9.64
N MET A 74 -0.42 -8.37 10.03
CA MET A 74 0.57 -7.35 9.79
C MET A 74 0.95 -6.74 11.13
N ASN A 75 2.25 -6.77 11.49
CA ASN A 75 2.75 -5.97 12.61
C ASN A 75 2.94 -4.51 12.18
N TYR A 76 1.98 -3.68 12.57
CA TYR A 76 2.00 -2.25 12.37
C TYR A 76 2.71 -1.55 13.53
N THR A 77 3.76 -0.79 13.23
CA THR A 77 4.52 0.03 14.20
C THR A 77 4.47 1.50 13.83
N ASP A 78 4.84 2.39 14.74
CA ASP A 78 4.91 3.83 14.46
C ASP A 78 5.85 4.16 13.28
N SER A 79 6.90 3.36 13.06
CA SER A 79 7.75 3.48 11.88
C SER A 79 6.99 3.25 10.57
N ASN A 80 5.97 2.39 10.58
CA ASN A 80 5.10 2.15 9.43
C ASN A 80 4.20 3.37 9.13
N ASN A 81 3.89 4.18 10.14
CA ASN A 81 3.12 5.41 9.97
C ASN A 81 3.89 6.44 9.15
N GLU A 82 5.14 6.72 9.55
CA GLU A 82 6.02 7.63 8.80
C GLU A 82 6.24 7.15 7.35
N LEU A 83 6.41 5.83 7.16
CA LEU A 83 6.50 5.22 5.82
C LEU A 83 5.23 5.40 5.00
N THR A 84 4.05 5.26 5.62
CA THR A 84 2.76 5.41 4.95
C THR A 84 2.56 6.84 4.47
N GLU A 85 2.93 7.84 5.28
CA GLU A 85 2.90 9.25 4.89
C GLU A 85 3.85 9.54 3.72
N LEU A 86 5.08 9.01 3.74
CA LEU A 86 6.05 9.19 2.65
C LEU A 86 5.57 8.55 1.34
N LEU A 87 5.00 7.34 1.40
CA LEU A 87 4.46 6.65 0.23
C LEU A 87 3.27 7.42 -0.38
N MET A 88 2.44 8.06 0.45
CA MET A 88 1.37 8.94 -0.03
C MET A 88 1.91 10.18 -0.74
N GLN A 89 2.94 10.82 -0.19
CA GLN A 89 3.55 12.00 -0.83
C GLN A 89 4.12 11.67 -2.21
N ILE A 90 4.84 10.54 -2.33
CA ILE A 90 5.38 10.08 -3.62
C ILE A 90 4.26 9.82 -4.62
N LYS A 91 3.17 9.18 -4.18
CA LYS A 91 2.02 8.90 -5.05
C LYS A 91 1.35 10.18 -5.56
N ILE A 92 1.20 11.19 -4.70
CA ILE A 92 0.64 12.51 -5.08
C ILE A 92 1.55 13.23 -6.08
N GLU A 93 2.88 13.17 -5.89
CA GLU A 93 3.85 13.79 -6.81
C GLU A 93 3.87 13.12 -8.19
N GLU A 94 3.76 11.79 -8.25
CA GLU A 94 3.67 11.05 -9.52
C GLU A 94 2.37 11.34 -10.27
N GLU A 95 1.21 11.33 -9.58
CA GLU A 95 -0.09 11.69 -10.19
C GLU A 95 -0.12 13.13 -10.69
N SER A 96 0.59 14.05 -10.01
CA SER A 96 0.70 15.45 -10.43
C SER A 96 1.56 15.64 -11.68
N LYS A 97 2.62 14.83 -11.85
CA LYS A 97 3.50 14.89 -13.03
C LYS A 97 2.84 14.34 -14.30
N GLU A 98 1.84 13.46 -14.19
CA GLU A 98 1.10 12.96 -15.36
C GLU A 98 0.07 13.97 -15.92
N GLN A 99 -0.27 15.04 -15.19
CA GLN A 99 -1.20 16.08 -15.64
C GLN A 99 -0.54 17.29 -16.32
N GLU A 100 0.76 17.50 -16.18
CA GLU A 100 1.49 18.59 -16.85
C GLU A 100 1.99 18.16 -18.24
N THR A 101 1.07 17.89 -19.17
CA THR A 101 1.39 18.06 -20.60
C THR A 101 1.03 19.49 -20.99
N PRO A 102 2.01 20.42 -21.09
CA PRO A 102 1.74 21.71 -21.70
C PRO A 102 1.33 21.45 -23.16
N LYS A 103 0.11 21.85 -23.51
CA LYS A 103 -0.33 21.96 -24.91
C LYS A 103 0.72 22.82 -25.63
N LEU A 104 1.48 22.20 -26.52
CA LEU A 104 2.29 22.91 -27.51
C LEU A 104 1.35 23.75 -28.38
N GLU A 105 1.19 25.03 -28.06
CA GLU A 105 0.71 26.01 -29.03
C GLU A 105 1.88 26.34 -29.96
N PHE A 106 1.83 25.77 -31.17
CA PHE A 106 2.62 26.26 -32.29
C PHE A 106 1.97 27.56 -32.79
N TYR A 107 2.68 28.68 -32.66
CA TYR A 107 2.43 29.92 -33.41
C TYR A 107 3.47 30.07 -34.51
#